data_AF-A0A815RCF6-F1
#
_entry.id   AF-A0A815RCF6-F1
#
_cell.length_a   1.000
_cell.length_b   1.000
_cell.length_c   1.000
_cell.angle_alpha   90.00
_cell.angle_beta   90.00
_cell.angle_gamma   90.00
#
_symmetry.space_group_name_H-M   'P 1'
#
loop_
_entity.id
_entity.type
_entity.pdbx_description
1 polymer ?
#
loop_
_entity_poly.entity_id
_entity_poly.type
_entity_poly.pdbx_seq_one_letter_code
_entity_poly.pdbx_strand_id
1 'polypeptide(L)'
;MTIAAVINTTIVHPYQNNFYLNSHNPYQGVNHPSLYHVLLDEIGFTADELQLLAYHLCFTDHRSLAAEAIPSVVHQADIVALKARDVFYDDERSSATSIDGRSQPLRNPTLDDVDYKILDVHENLKNRPIFG
;
A
#
# COMPACT_ATOMS: atom_id res chain seq x y z
N MET A 1 6.12 20.06 -15.32
CA MET A 1 4.89 19.29 -15.04
C MET A 1 4.38 19.79 -13.70
N THR A 2 3.18 20.38 -13.65
CA THR A 2 2.61 20.97 -12.43
C THR A 2 2.15 19.88 -11.47
N ILE A 3 2.38 20.09 -10.18
CA ILE A 3 1.76 19.32 -9.10
C ILE A 3 0.23 19.53 -9.14
N ALA A 4 -0.54 18.49 -8.79
CA ALA A 4 -2.01 18.46 -8.85
C ALA A 4 -2.62 18.39 -10.26
N ALA A 5 -1.89 17.89 -11.26
CA ALA A 5 -2.47 17.64 -12.58
C ALA A 5 -3.36 16.40 -12.56
N VAL A 6 -4.61 16.53 -13.00
CA VAL A 6 -5.55 15.42 -13.19
C VAL A 6 -5.85 15.26 -14.67
N ILE A 7 -5.83 14.02 -15.17
CA ILE A 7 -6.18 13.70 -16.56
C ILE A 7 -7.34 12.71 -16.55
N ASN A 8 -8.51 13.14 -17.04
CA ASN A 8 -9.77 12.40 -16.99
C ASN A 8 -10.57 12.39 -18.32
N THR A 9 -9.96 12.75 -19.46
CA THR A 9 -10.70 12.92 -20.74
C THR A 9 -10.12 12.15 -21.94
N THR A 10 -8.83 12.25 -22.23
CA THR A 10 -8.28 11.73 -23.51
C THR A 10 -7.75 10.29 -23.46
N ILE A 11 -7.28 9.85 -22.29
CA ILE A 11 -6.54 8.58 -22.12
C ILE A 11 -7.20 7.63 -21.11
N VAL A 12 -8.43 7.93 -20.70
CA VAL A 12 -9.19 7.19 -19.70
C VAL A 12 -10.37 6.47 -20.35
N HIS A 13 -11.00 5.56 -19.61
CA HIS A 13 -12.05 4.72 -20.19
C HIS A 13 -13.35 5.53 -20.34
N PRO A 14 -14.02 5.49 -21.51
CA PRO A 14 -15.15 6.39 -21.80
C PRO A 14 -16.41 6.16 -20.96
N TYR A 15 -16.53 4.99 -20.32
CA TYR A 15 -17.71 4.60 -19.51
C TYR A 15 -17.40 4.25 -18.06
N GLN A 16 -16.12 4.24 -17.66
CA GLN A 16 -15.71 3.89 -16.30
C GLN A 16 -15.19 5.16 -15.64
N ASN A 17 -15.39 5.27 -14.33
CA ASN A 17 -14.87 6.40 -13.58
C ASN A 17 -13.41 6.15 -13.21
N ASN A 18 -12.50 6.52 -14.12
CA ASN A 18 -11.06 6.44 -13.90
C ASN A 18 -10.34 7.73 -14.30
N PHE A 19 -9.27 8.04 -13.58
CA PHE A 19 -8.47 9.26 -13.79
C PHE A 19 -7.00 9.03 -13.44
N TYR A 20 -6.11 9.72 -14.13
CA TYR A 20 -4.72 9.83 -13.71
C TYR A 20 -4.55 11.04 -12.80
N LEU A 21 -3.88 10.85 -11.67
CA LEU A 21 -3.55 11.91 -10.74
C LEU A 21 -2.03 12.00 -10.56
N ASN A 22 -1.52 13.21 -10.69
CA ASN A 22 -0.14 13.55 -10.39
C ASN A 22 -0.04 14.39 -9.11
N SER A 23 0.11 13.71 -7.97
CA SER A 23 0.13 14.31 -6.63
C SER A 23 1.50 14.81 -6.18
N HIS A 24 2.59 14.19 -6.63
CA HIS A 24 3.94 14.44 -6.13
C HIS A 24 4.84 15.21 -7.10
N ASN A 25 5.89 15.81 -6.56
CA ASN A 25 6.96 16.42 -7.34
C ASN A 25 8.17 15.45 -7.39
N PRO A 26 8.56 14.93 -8.56
CA PRO A 26 9.65 13.98 -8.66
C PRO A 26 10.94 14.69 -8.31
N TYR A 27 11.69 14.13 -7.35
CA TYR A 27 13.01 14.63 -7.01
C TYR A 27 13.98 14.50 -8.19
N GLN A 28 13.83 13.44 -9.00
CA GLN A 28 14.62 13.19 -10.19
C GLN A 28 13.80 12.47 -11.25
N GLY A 29 14.02 12.81 -12.53
CA GLY A 29 13.44 12.10 -13.67
C GLY A 29 12.03 12.57 -14.06
N VAL A 30 11.30 11.67 -14.74
CA VAL A 30 9.94 11.92 -15.22
C VAL A 30 8.95 11.51 -14.14
N ASN A 31 7.89 12.29 -14.01
CA ASN A 31 6.83 11.99 -13.05
C ASN A 31 5.99 10.79 -13.52
N HIS A 32 5.70 9.87 -12.61
CA HIS A 32 4.84 8.71 -12.87
C HIS A 32 3.46 8.95 -12.25
N PRO A 33 2.45 9.38 -13.04
CA PRO A 33 1.11 9.61 -12.53
C PRO A 33 0.43 8.28 -12.19
N SER A 34 -0.30 8.26 -11.08
CA SER A 34 -1.04 7.09 -10.62
C SER A 34 -2.43 7.04 -11.27
N LEU A 35 -2.82 5.86 -11.74
CA LEU A 35 -4.15 5.59 -12.30
C LEU A 35 -5.11 5.16 -11.18
N TYR A 36 -6.18 5.92 -10.99
CA TYR A 36 -7.25 5.63 -10.05
C TYR A 36 -8.44 5.07 -10.81
N HIS A 37 -9.02 4.00 -10.31
CA HIS A 37 -10.25 3.40 -10.85
C HIS A 37 -11.26 3.25 -9.73
N VAL A 38 -12.40 3.94 -9.88
CA VAL A 38 -13.51 3.87 -8.93
C VAL A 38 -14.37 2.67 -9.30
N LEU A 39 -14.28 1.62 -8.49
CA LEU A 39 -15.04 0.38 -8.71
C LEU A 39 -16.45 0.43 -8.10
N LEU A 40 -16.57 1.10 -6.96
CA LEU A 40 -17.81 1.22 -6.21
C LEU A 40 -17.83 2.59 -5.53
N ASP A 41 -18.96 3.30 -5.67
CA ASP A 41 -19.25 4.53 -4.94
C ASP A 41 -20.71 4.50 -4.48
N GLU A 42 -20.91 4.27 -3.19
CA GLU A 42 -22.23 4.28 -2.53
C GLU A 42 -22.52 5.62 -1.84
N ILE A 43 -21.51 6.47 -1.70
CA ILE A 43 -21.62 7.79 -1.06
C ILE A 43 -22.19 8.80 -2.05
N GLY A 44 -21.92 8.60 -3.35
CA GLY A 44 -22.41 9.43 -4.43
C GLY A 44 -21.54 10.66 -4.65
N PHE A 45 -20.23 10.49 -4.59
CA PHE A 45 -19.28 11.56 -4.88
C PHE A 45 -19.28 11.92 -6.37
N THR A 46 -19.04 13.19 -6.64
CA THR A 46 -18.68 13.64 -7.99
C THR A 46 -17.24 13.24 -8.32
N ALA A 47 -16.91 13.16 -9.61
CA ALA A 47 -15.56 12.84 -10.04
C ALA A 47 -14.52 13.84 -9.49
N ASP A 48 -14.87 15.12 -9.42
CA ASP A 48 -13.99 16.19 -8.92
C ASP A 48 -13.75 16.06 -7.41
N GLU A 49 -14.79 15.70 -6.64
CA GLU A 49 -14.67 15.44 -5.20
C GLU A 49 -13.76 14.24 -4.92
N LEU A 50 -13.89 13.16 -5.69
CA LEU A 50 -13.02 11.99 -5.57
C LEU A 50 -11.57 12.30 -5.93
N GLN A 51 -11.35 13.08 -6.98
CA GLN A 51 -10.00 13.52 -7.37
C GLN A 51 -9.36 14.37 -6.27
N LEU A 52 -10.12 15.31 -5.70
CA LEU A 52 -9.65 16.18 -4.63
C LEU A 52 -9.37 15.39 -3.33
N LEU A 53 -10.26 14.46 -2.99
CA LEU A 53 -10.08 13.57 -1.84
C LEU A 53 -8.80 12.72 -2.00
N ALA A 54 -8.62 12.08 -3.17
CA ALA A 54 -7.44 11.30 -3.47
C ALA A 54 -6.17 12.16 -3.39
N TYR A 55 -6.21 13.38 -3.92
CA TYR A 55 -5.11 14.33 -3.82
C TYR A 55 -4.77 14.67 -2.38
N HIS A 56 -5.76 15.01 -1.54
CA HIS A 56 -5.50 15.33 -0.13
C HIS A 56 -4.93 14.16 0.66
N LEU A 57 -5.39 12.93 0.39
CA LEU A 57 -4.88 11.74 1.06
C LEU A 57 -3.39 11.51 0.80
N CYS A 58 -2.83 11.97 -0.32
CA CYS A 58 -1.39 11.89 -0.60
C CYS A 58 -0.51 12.77 0.30
N PHE A 59 -1.09 13.69 1.08
CA PHE A 59 -0.38 14.58 2.02
C PHE A 59 -0.57 14.17 3.48
N THR A 60 -1.23 13.04 3.75
CA THR A 60 -1.56 12.61 5.11
C THR A 60 -0.51 11.69 5.74
N ASP A 61 0.62 11.45 5.06
CA ASP A 61 1.66 10.59 5.60
C ASP A 61 2.35 11.27 6.80
N HIS A 62 2.52 10.51 7.88
CA HIS A 62 3.18 10.99 9.10
C HIS A 62 4.71 10.85 9.03
N ARG A 63 5.25 10.13 8.06
CA ARG A 63 6.68 9.86 7.85
C ARG A 63 7.34 10.87 6.93
N SER A 64 6.58 11.49 6.04
CA SER A 64 7.06 12.41 5.02
C SER A 64 6.26 13.71 5.03
N LEU A 65 6.95 14.84 4.92
CA LEU A 65 6.31 16.15 4.71
C LEU A 65 6.02 16.44 3.22
N ALA A 66 6.41 15.53 2.34
CA ALA A 66 6.20 15.63 0.90
C ALA A 66 5.06 14.70 0.46
N ALA A 67 4.33 15.15 -0.57
CA ALA A 67 3.28 14.35 -1.18
C ALA A 67 3.84 13.07 -1.82
N GLU A 68 3.10 11.98 -1.68
CA GLU A 68 3.42 10.72 -2.33
C GLU A 68 2.59 10.52 -3.60
N ALA A 69 3.06 9.65 -4.51
CA ALA A 69 2.36 9.35 -5.77
C ALA A 69 1.00 8.65 -5.54
N ILE A 70 0.92 7.86 -4.47
CA ILE A 70 -0.27 7.11 -4.05
C ILE A 70 -0.80 7.68 -2.73
N PRO A 71 -2.06 7.38 -2.34
CA PRO A 71 -2.59 7.82 -1.06
C PRO A 71 -1.81 7.18 0.09
N SER A 72 -1.56 7.93 1.17
CA SER A 72 -0.77 7.44 2.30
C SER A 72 -1.33 6.15 2.91
N VAL A 73 -2.65 5.99 2.92
CA VAL A 73 -3.31 4.76 3.38
C VAL A 73 -2.88 3.51 2.59
N VAL A 74 -2.67 3.64 1.27
CA VAL A 74 -2.21 2.55 0.40
C VAL A 74 -0.75 2.24 0.69
N HIS A 75 0.08 3.29 0.78
CA HIS A 75 1.49 3.13 1.10
C HIS A 75 1.71 2.43 2.45
N GLN A 76 0.94 2.82 3.48
CA GLN A 76 1.01 2.18 4.79
C GLN A 76 0.55 0.72 4.75
N ALA A 77 -0.47 0.39 3.96
CA ALA A 77 -0.90 -1.00 3.77
C ALA A 77 0.21 -1.86 3.14
N ASP A 78 0.93 -1.32 2.16
CA ASP A 78 2.07 -2.02 1.54
C ASP A 78 3.19 -2.29 2.56
N ILE A 79 3.50 -1.32 3.42
CA ILE A 79 4.50 -1.49 4.48
C ILE A 79 4.06 -2.57 5.49
N VAL A 80 2.78 -2.57 5.89
CA VAL A 80 2.22 -3.61 6.76
C VAL A 80 2.32 -4.98 6.10
N ALA A 81 1.98 -5.10 4.82
CA ALA A 81 2.07 -6.36 4.09
C ALA A 81 3.52 -6.87 3.96
N LEU A 82 4.48 -5.98 3.68
CA LEU A 82 5.91 -6.32 3.66
C LEU A 82 6.39 -6.80 5.04
N LYS A 83 5.92 -6.16 6.12
CA LYS A 83 6.29 -6.56 7.48
C LYS A 83 5.68 -7.90 7.89
N ALA A 84 4.41 -8.12 7.54
CA ALA A 84 3.74 -9.41 7.77
C ALA A 84 4.51 -10.54 7.08
N ARG A 85 4.99 -10.29 5.85
CA ARG A 85 5.87 -11.22 5.14
C ARG A 85 7.19 -11.48 5.88
N ASP A 86 7.85 -10.44 6.40
CA ASP A 86 9.10 -10.61 7.15
C ASP A 86 8.89 -11.41 8.45
N VAL A 87 7.82 -11.14 9.20
CA VAL A 87 7.42 -11.91 10.40
C VAL A 87 7.16 -13.36 10.04
N PHE A 88 6.48 -13.62 8.93
CA PHE A 88 6.19 -14.96 8.45
C PHE A 88 7.48 -15.76 8.19
N TYR A 89 8.49 -15.16 7.54
CA TYR A 89 9.73 -15.85 7.19
C TYR A 89 10.74 -15.98 8.33
N ASP A 90 10.73 -15.09 9.33
CA ASP A 90 11.64 -15.15 10.49
C ASP A 90 11.30 -16.30 11.45
N ASP A 91 10.01 -16.62 11.58
CA ASP A 91 9.53 -17.75 12.38
C ASP A 91 9.95 -19.13 11.78
N GLU A 92 9.91 -19.27 10.46
CA GLU A 92 10.38 -20.47 9.75
C GLU A 92 11.89 -20.70 9.97
N ARG A 93 12.68 -19.61 10.03
CA ARG A 93 14.13 -19.69 10.31
C ARG A 93 14.42 -20.06 11.76
N SER A 94 13.64 -19.51 12.68
CA SER A 94 13.76 -19.78 14.13
C SER A 94 13.35 -21.22 14.47
N SER A 95 12.33 -21.75 13.79
CA SER A 95 11.87 -23.14 13.90
C SER A 95 12.84 -24.14 13.27
N ALA A 96 13.60 -23.72 12.24
CA ALA A 96 14.62 -24.55 11.58
C ALA A 96 15.96 -24.62 12.35
N THR A 97 16.21 -23.75 13.33
CA THR A 97 17.39 -23.83 14.20
C THR A 97 17.21 -24.84 15.34
N SER A 98 17.04 -26.11 14.97
CA SER A 98 17.18 -27.26 15.88
C SER A 98 18.23 -28.23 15.34
N ILE A 99 19.42 -28.13 15.92
CA ILE A 99 20.51 -29.12 16.11
C ILE A 99 21.06 -30.00 14.96
N ASP A 100 20.60 -29.93 13.72
CA ASP A 100 21.29 -30.64 12.62
C ASP A 100 21.58 -29.71 11.45
N GLY A 101 22.85 -29.64 11.04
CA GLY A 101 23.42 -28.61 10.13
C GLY A 101 22.97 -28.70 8.67
N ARG A 102 21.73 -29.11 8.42
CA ARG A 102 21.14 -29.26 7.09
C ARG A 102 20.09 -28.17 6.88
N SER A 103 20.48 -27.12 6.15
CA SER A 103 19.55 -26.12 5.63
C SER A 103 18.50 -26.81 4.75
N GLN A 104 17.30 -27.04 5.30
CA GLN A 104 16.17 -27.48 4.50
C GLN A 104 15.72 -26.31 3.60
N PRO A 105 15.30 -26.59 2.36
CA PRO A 105 14.74 -25.55 1.49
C PRO A 105 13.47 -24.98 2.12
N LEU A 106 13.29 -23.67 2.03
CA LEU A 106 12.09 -22.97 2.48
C LEU A 106 10.85 -23.65 1.88
N ARG A 107 9.99 -24.21 2.73
CA ARG A 107 8.71 -24.80 2.32
C ARG A 107 7.79 -23.65 1.92
N ASN A 108 7.13 -23.77 0.76
CA ASN A 108 6.08 -22.82 0.41
C ASN A 108 4.94 -22.95 1.44
N PRO A 109 4.47 -21.84 2.04
CA PRO A 109 3.38 -21.89 3.01
C PRO A 109 2.12 -22.48 2.41
N THR A 110 1.43 -23.31 3.19
CA THR A 110 0.06 -23.75 2.88
C THR A 110 -0.94 -22.72 3.41
N LEU A 111 -2.17 -22.68 2.88
CA LEU A 111 -3.18 -21.68 3.27
C LEU A 111 -3.42 -21.66 4.79
N ASP A 112 -3.39 -22.82 5.44
CA ASP A 112 -3.55 -22.96 6.89
C ASP A 112 -2.39 -22.31 7.68
N ASP A 113 -1.16 -22.32 7.13
CA ASP A 113 0.01 -21.71 7.77
C ASP A 113 -0.07 -20.16 7.74
N VAL A 114 -0.73 -19.62 6.71
CA VAL A 114 -0.86 -18.17 6.48
C VAL A 114 -1.92 -17.57 7.41
N ASP A 115 -3.07 -18.24 7.58
CA ASP A 115 -4.18 -17.75 8.40
C ASP A 115 -3.82 -17.67 9.88
N TYR A 116 -3.11 -18.66 10.43
CA TYR A 116 -2.77 -18.67 11.86
C TYR A 116 -1.68 -17.66 12.25
N LYS A 117 -0.73 -17.37 11.36
CA LYS A 117 0.47 -16.57 11.71
C LYS A 117 0.31 -15.07 11.49
N ILE A 118 -0.49 -14.63 10.50
CA ILE A 118 -0.70 -13.19 10.24
C ILE A 118 -1.49 -12.52 11.38
N LEU A 119 -2.29 -13.29 12.13
CA LEU A 119 -3.13 -12.79 13.23
C LEU A 119 -2.36 -12.58 14.55
N ASP A 120 -1.15 -13.13 14.70
CA ASP A 120 -0.45 -13.22 15.99
C ASP A 120 0.55 -12.07 16.22
N VAL A 121 0.09 -10.85 15.96
CA VAL A 121 0.78 -9.64 16.45
C VAL A 121 0.45 -9.49 17.94
N HIS A 122 1.48 -9.32 18.77
CA HIS A 122 1.33 -9.13 20.23
C HIS A 122 0.28 -8.05 20.54
N GLU A 123 -0.60 -8.26 21.52
CA GLU A 123 -1.77 -7.40 21.79
C GLU A 123 -1.43 -5.91 21.95
N ASN A 124 -0.30 -5.60 22.61
CA ASN A 124 0.24 -4.24 22.76
C ASN A 124 0.57 -3.52 21.43
N LEU A 125 0.66 -4.25 20.32
CA LEU A 125 0.99 -3.74 18.99
C LEU A 125 -0.24 -3.69 18.07
N LYS A 126 -1.36 -4.34 18.42
CA LYS A 126 -2.57 -4.41 17.58
C LYS A 126 -3.21 -3.05 17.31
N ASN A 127 -3.13 -2.13 18.27
CA ASN A 127 -3.76 -0.79 18.19
C ASN A 127 -2.75 0.35 18.03
N ARG A 128 -1.47 0.03 17.87
CA ARG A 128 -0.46 1.04 17.60
C ARG A 128 -0.38 1.21 16.08
N PRO A 129 -0.25 2.44 15.57
CA PRO A 129 0.33 2.60 14.25
C PRO A 129 1.68 1.90 14.34
N ILE A 130 1.80 0.73 13.70
CA ILE A 130 2.86 -0.25 13.94
C ILE A 130 4.25 0.31 13.56
N PHE A 131 4.28 1.56 13.11
CA PHE A 131 5.41 2.29 12.59
C PHE A 131 5.29 3.78 12.96
N GLY A 132 5.55 4.07 14.23
CA GLY A 132 5.78 5.41 14.78
C GLY A 132 6.70 5.30 15.98
#